data_AF-A0A0F9D4M8-F1
#
_entry.id   AF-A0A0F9D4M8-F1
#
_cell.length_a   1.000
_cell.length_b   1.000
_cell.length_c   1.000
_cell.angle_alpha   90.00
_cell.angle_beta   90.00
_cell.angle_gamma   90.00
#
_symmetry.space_group_name_H-M   'P 1'
#
loop_
_entity.id
_entity.type
_entity.pdbx_description
1 polymer ?
#
loop_
_entity_poly.entity_id
_entity_poly.type
_entity_poly.pdbx_seq_one_letter_code
_entity_poly.pdbx_strand_id
1 'polypeptide(L)'
;MREVAERIRDDLIDTGGITLVNLMGVRDYEISVEVSEENLRRYGISFEQVAKAIRTGSIDLPGGTIKTSHGEILIRSKGQLYTGREFEEIPLITLQDGTSVRLKEVTTVNDGFEDVEIKTQFNGKPAALVSVFKTGDEDTIAITKAVRKYVKEKQRELPAGIVLEPWADFSRMISDRLDMLVRNGLQGLVLVMLVLWLFLGLRMSFWVAMGIPVSLMGTILVLHLTGMSLNMMSMFALIMAIGLIVDDAIVVGENVYAHVQDGLEPSAAAVRGTHAVLLPVVGAVTTTWIAFGPLAMMPGVMGRFIKILPYCVAIALAFSLLECLLILPPHLAHTLLRRQKLRERPAGRVRRWAERVRRRIDSAISRLINVYFAGVYRKITRYRYVTAAVLVAILITVIGAIRTGWVSFTIFPKLDSDSLRAKVGL
;
A
#
# COMPACT_ATOMS: atom_id res chain seq x y z
N MET A 1 -4.36 -17.91 30.51
CA MET A 1 -4.11 -17.57 29.07
C MET A 1 -4.48 -16.13 28.77
N ARG A 2 -5.72 -15.69 29.07
CA ARG A 2 -6.15 -14.29 28.90
C ARG A 2 -5.19 -13.29 29.56
N GLU A 3 -4.92 -13.42 30.86
CA GLU A 3 -4.01 -12.52 31.58
C GLU A 3 -2.62 -12.39 30.92
N VAL A 4 -2.08 -13.50 30.41
CA VAL A 4 -0.78 -13.50 29.71
C VAL A 4 -0.90 -12.72 28.39
N ALA A 5 -2.00 -12.91 27.67
CA ALA A 5 -2.25 -12.21 26.41
C ALA A 5 -2.55 -10.72 26.61
N GLU A 6 -3.24 -10.33 27.70
CA GLU A 6 -3.43 -8.93 28.11
C GLU A 6 -2.09 -8.27 28.46
N ARG A 7 -1.23 -8.93 29.25
CA ARG A 7 0.12 -8.42 29.52
C ARG A 7 0.94 -8.24 28.24
N ILE A 8 0.85 -9.19 27.30
CA ILE A 8 1.55 -9.08 26.00
C ILE A 8 1.00 -7.92 25.17
N ARG A 9 -0.33 -7.71 25.18
CA ARG A 9 -0.96 -6.54 24.54
C ARG A 9 -0.40 -5.25 25.12
N ASP A 10 -0.37 -5.14 26.45
CA ASP A 10 0.07 -3.92 27.15
C ASP A 10 1.57 -3.67 26.93
N ASP A 11 2.40 -4.70 27.07
CA ASP A 11 3.84 -4.63 26.78
C ASP A 11 4.12 -4.17 25.34
N LEU A 12 3.32 -4.63 24.35
CA LEU A 12 3.48 -4.24 22.95
C LEU A 12 3.13 -2.76 22.74
N ILE A 13 2.11 -2.24 23.42
CA ILE A 13 1.76 -0.81 23.40
C ILE A 13 2.89 0.01 24.02
N ASP A 14 3.45 -0.46 25.14
CA ASP A 14 4.54 0.20 25.87
C ASP A 14 5.87 0.27 25.09
N THR A 15 6.03 -0.49 24.01
CA THR A 15 7.20 -0.36 23.13
C THR A 15 7.30 0.99 22.41
N GLY A 16 6.25 1.80 22.43
CA GLY A 16 6.22 3.17 21.88
C GLY A 16 6.17 3.28 20.36
N GLY A 17 6.27 2.17 19.64
CA GLY A 17 6.16 2.09 18.19
C GLY A 17 4.84 1.49 17.69
N ILE A 18 3.93 1.12 18.59
CA ILE A 18 2.68 0.43 18.29
C ILE A 18 1.54 1.08 19.07
N THR A 19 0.62 1.73 18.38
CA THR A 19 -0.48 2.44 19.06
C THR A 19 -1.69 1.54 19.34
N LEU A 20 -1.99 0.57 18.48
CA LEU A 20 -3.23 -0.21 18.57
C LEU A 20 -2.95 -1.71 18.59
N VAL A 21 -3.27 -2.34 19.72
CA VAL A 21 -3.19 -3.79 19.89
C VAL A 21 -4.50 -4.29 20.50
N ASN A 22 -5.16 -5.20 19.81
CA ASN A 22 -6.43 -5.79 20.25
C ASN A 22 -6.23 -7.25 20.64
N LEU A 23 -6.89 -7.64 21.73
CA LEU A 23 -7.00 -9.02 22.14
C LEU A 23 -8.27 -9.63 21.54
N MET A 24 -8.16 -10.81 20.92
CA MET A 24 -9.25 -11.52 20.27
C MET A 24 -9.22 -13.00 20.63
N GLY A 25 -10.37 -13.67 20.52
CA GLY A 25 -10.46 -15.13 20.74
C GLY A 25 -10.33 -15.55 22.20
N VAL A 26 -10.60 -14.64 23.12
CA VAL A 26 -10.75 -14.90 24.56
C VAL A 26 -12.09 -14.32 25.01
N ARG A 27 -12.68 -14.90 26.05
CA ARG A 27 -13.93 -14.42 26.64
C ARG A 27 -13.67 -13.19 27.49
N ASP A 28 -14.55 -12.20 27.42
CA ASP A 28 -14.45 -10.98 28.22
C ASP A 28 -14.75 -11.21 29.69
N TYR A 29 -14.18 -10.35 30.54
CA TYR A 29 -14.52 -10.36 31.95
C TYR A 29 -15.94 -9.82 32.12
N GLU A 30 -16.77 -10.54 32.85
CA GLU A 30 -18.14 -10.17 33.15
C GLU A 30 -18.43 -10.46 34.63
N ILE A 31 -19.11 -9.52 35.28
CA ILE A 31 -19.72 -9.75 36.59
C ILE A 31 -21.18 -10.07 36.32
N SER A 32 -21.54 -11.35 36.39
CA SER A 32 -22.94 -11.78 36.28
C SER A 32 -23.58 -11.82 37.67
N VAL A 33 -24.80 -11.30 37.76
CA VAL A 33 -25.62 -11.38 38.98
C VAL A 33 -26.81 -12.25 38.68
N GLU A 34 -26.79 -13.47 39.20
CA GLU A 34 -27.78 -14.51 38.95
C GLU A 34 -28.78 -14.55 40.10
N VAL A 35 -30.07 -14.45 39.79
CA VAL A 35 -31.13 -14.50 40.80
C VAL A 35 -32.14 -15.60 40.45
N SER A 36 -32.45 -16.45 41.43
CA SER A 36 -33.45 -17.50 41.26
C SER A 36 -34.87 -16.98 41.52
N GLU A 37 -35.86 -17.55 40.84
CA GLU A 37 -37.26 -17.21 41.06
C GLU A 37 -37.72 -17.53 42.50
N GLU A 38 -37.17 -18.59 43.09
CA GLU A 38 -37.43 -18.97 44.48
C GLU A 38 -36.99 -17.87 45.46
N ASN A 39 -35.78 -17.31 45.28
CA ASN A 39 -35.28 -16.23 46.14
C ASN A 39 -36.09 -14.94 45.96
N LEU A 40 -36.46 -14.58 44.72
CA LEU A 40 -37.33 -13.43 44.47
C LEU A 40 -38.66 -13.55 45.23
N ARG A 41 -39.29 -14.73 45.18
CA ARG A 41 -40.55 -15.02 45.89
C ARG A 41 -40.36 -15.04 47.41
N ARG A 42 -39.29 -15.65 47.91
CA ARG A 42 -38.98 -15.76 49.35
C ARG A 42 -38.81 -14.41 50.02
N TYR A 43 -38.14 -13.47 49.35
CA TYR A 43 -37.91 -12.13 49.86
C TYR A 43 -38.98 -11.12 49.41
N GLY A 44 -39.95 -11.54 48.59
CA GLY A 44 -41.05 -10.69 48.12
C GLY A 44 -40.62 -9.53 47.22
N ILE A 45 -39.53 -9.70 46.47
CA ILE A 45 -38.93 -8.67 45.63
C ILE A 45 -39.08 -8.98 44.13
N SER A 46 -39.11 -7.93 43.30
CA SER A 46 -39.13 -8.08 41.85
C SER A 46 -37.73 -8.04 41.24
N PHE A 47 -37.58 -8.64 40.06
CA PHE A 47 -36.35 -8.55 39.27
C PHE A 47 -35.96 -7.09 38.96
N GLU A 48 -36.95 -6.21 38.71
CA GLU A 48 -36.68 -4.79 38.49
C GLU A 48 -36.11 -4.08 39.71
N GLN A 49 -36.53 -4.47 40.92
CA GLN A 49 -35.96 -3.93 42.16
C GLN A 49 -34.49 -4.31 42.31
N VAL A 50 -34.13 -5.55 42.00
CA VAL A 50 -32.74 -6.02 41.97
C VAL A 50 -31.93 -5.21 40.95
N ALA A 51 -32.41 -5.11 39.71
CA ALA A 51 -31.75 -4.35 38.66
C ALA A 51 -31.60 -2.86 39.01
N LYS A 52 -32.61 -2.27 39.67
CA LYS A 52 -32.56 -0.88 40.14
C LYS A 52 -31.50 -0.70 41.23
N ALA A 53 -31.45 -1.60 42.22
CA ALA A 53 -30.47 -1.55 43.29
C ALA A 53 -29.03 -1.59 42.75
N ILE A 54 -28.76 -2.47 41.78
CA ILE A 54 -27.45 -2.55 41.10
C ILE A 54 -27.14 -1.23 40.37
N ARG A 55 -28.08 -0.71 39.57
CA ARG A 55 -27.89 0.56 38.83
C ARG A 55 -27.62 1.76 39.73
N THR A 56 -28.25 1.82 40.91
CA THR A 56 -28.03 2.91 41.87
C THR A 56 -26.83 2.67 42.78
N GLY A 57 -26.44 1.42 42.98
CA GLY A 57 -25.35 1.02 43.87
C GLY A 57 -23.96 1.14 43.24
N SER A 58 -23.86 1.14 41.91
CA SER A 58 -22.60 1.27 41.18
C SER A 58 -22.62 2.46 40.21
N ILE A 59 -22.64 3.68 40.75
CA ILE A 59 -22.58 4.91 39.96
C ILE A 59 -21.74 5.99 40.65
N ASP A 60 -20.91 6.69 39.87
CA ASP A 60 -20.24 7.91 40.30
C ASP A 60 -21.17 9.11 40.06
N LEU A 61 -21.43 9.89 41.12
CA LEU A 61 -22.26 11.09 41.04
C LEU A 61 -21.40 12.37 41.17
N PRO A 62 -21.55 13.35 40.26
CA PRO A 62 -20.89 14.63 40.40
C PRO A 62 -21.49 15.40 41.59
N GLY A 63 -20.63 15.89 42.48
CA GLY A 63 -21.02 16.66 43.67
C GLY A 63 -20.97 18.18 43.48
N GLY A 64 -20.58 18.66 42.29
CA GLY A 64 -20.44 20.08 41.96
C GLY A 64 -19.06 20.65 42.31
N THR A 65 -18.92 21.97 42.18
CA THR A 65 -17.67 22.68 42.52
C THR A 65 -17.93 23.67 43.66
N ILE A 66 -17.04 23.68 44.64
CA ILE A 66 -17.00 24.72 45.67
C ILE A 66 -16.03 25.80 45.21
N LYS A 67 -16.51 27.02 45.05
CA LYS A 67 -15.66 28.17 44.76
C LYS A 67 -15.05 28.70 46.06
N THR A 68 -13.73 28.73 46.11
CA THR A 68 -12.96 29.31 47.22
C THR A 68 -12.21 30.55 46.72
N SER A 69 -11.70 31.38 47.63
CA SER A 69 -10.89 32.55 47.27
C SER A 69 -9.58 32.19 46.56
N HIS A 70 -9.17 30.93 46.59
CA HIS A 70 -7.91 30.42 46.02
C HIS A 70 -8.16 29.50 44.80
N GLY A 71 -9.41 29.32 44.36
CA GLY A 71 -9.76 28.49 43.20
C GLY A 71 -11.04 27.66 43.41
N GLU A 72 -11.37 26.83 42.43
CA GLU A 72 -12.53 25.92 42.48
C GLU A 72 -12.09 24.52 42.89
N ILE A 73 -12.77 23.93 43.88
CA ILE A 73 -12.55 22.56 44.33
C ILE A 73 -13.70 21.70 43.82
N LEU A 74 -13.39 20.69 43.00
CA LEU A 74 -14.37 19.72 42.50
C LEU A 74 -14.70 18.67 43.57
N ILE A 75 -15.98 18.50 43.85
CA ILE A 75 -16.51 17.42 44.68
C ILE A 75 -17.14 16.37 43.78
N ARG A 76 -16.79 15.10 44.01
CA ARG A 76 -17.43 13.95 43.37
C ARG A 76 -17.55 12.81 44.36
N SER A 77 -18.64 12.06 44.25
CA SER A 77 -18.78 10.76 44.92
C SER A 77 -18.04 9.70 44.10
N LYS A 78 -17.31 8.81 44.78
CA LYS A 78 -16.79 7.56 44.21
C LYS A 78 -17.71 6.43 44.65
N GLY A 79 -18.68 6.10 43.82
CA GLY A 79 -19.70 5.08 44.09
C GLY A 79 -19.71 3.95 43.07
N GLN A 80 -18.92 4.01 42.00
CA GLN A 80 -18.78 2.91 41.05
C GLN A 80 -18.00 1.74 41.67
N LEU A 81 -18.54 0.53 41.49
CA LEU A 81 -17.97 -0.72 42.00
C LEU A 81 -17.26 -1.46 40.86
N TYR A 82 -16.17 -2.15 41.17
CA TYR A 82 -15.27 -2.76 40.18
C TYR A 82 -15.05 -4.26 40.37
N THR A 83 -15.41 -4.82 41.53
CA THR A 83 -15.19 -6.24 41.84
C THR A 83 -16.48 -6.92 42.27
N GLY A 84 -16.65 -8.21 42.00
CA GLY A 84 -17.86 -8.94 42.40
C GLY A 84 -18.16 -8.85 43.89
N ARG A 85 -17.10 -8.86 44.73
CA ARG A 85 -17.22 -8.65 46.18
C ARG A 85 -17.81 -7.30 46.57
N GLU A 86 -17.55 -6.25 45.80
CA GLU A 86 -18.16 -4.95 46.03
C GLU A 86 -19.65 -4.98 45.66
N PHE A 87 -20.02 -5.65 44.56
CA PHE A 87 -21.42 -5.83 44.16
C PHE A 87 -22.22 -6.65 45.19
N GLU A 88 -21.61 -7.68 45.77
CA GLU A 88 -22.22 -8.52 46.82
C GLU A 88 -22.74 -7.72 48.03
N GLU A 89 -22.09 -6.60 48.34
CA GLU A 89 -22.39 -5.76 49.51
C GLU A 89 -23.47 -4.69 49.24
N ILE A 90 -24.00 -4.61 48.01
CA ILE A 90 -25.06 -3.66 47.67
C ILE A 90 -26.31 -3.96 48.52
N PRO A 91 -26.85 -2.97 49.25
CA PRO A 91 -28.10 -3.14 49.98
C PRO A 91 -29.27 -3.23 49.00
N LEU A 92 -30.03 -4.32 49.08
CA LEU A 92 -31.13 -4.63 48.17
C LEU A 92 -32.47 -4.11 48.71
N ILE A 93 -32.79 -4.49 49.95
CA ILE A 93 -33.99 -4.07 50.66
C ILE A 93 -33.67 -3.83 52.14
N THR A 94 -34.49 -3.03 52.79
CA THR A 94 -34.50 -2.90 54.26
C THR A 94 -35.82 -3.46 54.76
N LEU A 95 -35.75 -4.46 55.64
CA LEU A 95 -36.90 -5.10 56.26
C LEU A 95 -37.54 -4.17 57.29
N GLN A 96 -38.78 -4.48 57.72
CA GLN A 96 -39.54 -3.65 58.66
C GLN A 96 -38.88 -3.53 60.04
N ASP A 97 -37.99 -4.46 60.37
CA ASP A 97 -37.19 -4.49 61.60
C ASP A 97 -35.89 -3.64 61.51
N GLY A 98 -35.64 -3.00 60.35
CA GLY A 98 -34.43 -2.22 60.09
C GLY A 98 -33.24 -3.05 59.58
N THR A 99 -33.39 -4.37 59.43
CA THR A 99 -32.34 -5.24 58.89
C THR A 99 -32.17 -4.99 57.39
N SER A 100 -30.94 -4.69 56.94
CA SER A 100 -30.63 -4.51 55.52
C SER A 100 -30.19 -5.82 54.90
N VAL A 101 -30.95 -6.29 53.90
CA VAL A 101 -30.64 -7.48 53.11
C VAL A 101 -29.73 -7.08 51.96
N ARG A 102 -28.59 -7.77 51.82
CA ARG A 102 -27.57 -7.47 50.80
C ARG A 102 -27.76 -8.32 49.54
N LEU A 103 -27.15 -7.89 48.44
CA LEU A 103 -27.26 -8.56 47.15
C LEU A 103 -26.81 -10.03 47.21
N LYS A 104 -25.73 -10.34 47.95
CA LYS A 104 -25.23 -11.72 48.16
C LYS A 104 -26.18 -12.67 48.88
N GLU A 105 -27.16 -12.13 49.62
CA GLU A 105 -28.10 -12.95 50.40
C GLU A 105 -29.26 -13.44 49.53
N VAL A 106 -29.47 -12.81 48.37
CA VAL A 106 -30.59 -13.09 47.46
C VAL A 106 -30.11 -13.59 46.10
N THR A 107 -28.91 -13.20 45.68
CA THR A 107 -28.35 -13.49 44.36
C THR A 107 -26.97 -14.14 44.47
N THR A 108 -26.58 -14.85 43.42
CA THR A 108 -25.21 -15.34 43.23
C THR A 108 -24.48 -14.34 42.33
N VAL A 109 -23.43 -13.70 42.84
CA VAL A 109 -22.56 -12.84 42.06
C VAL A 109 -21.39 -13.67 41.56
N ASN A 110 -21.24 -13.80 40.25
CA ASN A 110 -20.13 -14.50 39.62
C ASN A 110 -19.24 -13.49 38.90
N ASP A 111 -18.04 -13.28 39.43
CA ASP A 111 -17.01 -12.42 38.86
C ASP A 111 -16.06 -13.29 38.02
N GLY A 112 -16.30 -13.35 36.72
CA GLY A 112 -15.70 -14.35 35.87
C GLY A 112 -15.65 -13.94 34.40
N PHE A 113 -15.91 -14.91 33.53
CA PHE A 113 -15.96 -14.68 32.09
C PHE A 113 -17.40 -14.61 31.62
N GLU A 114 -17.63 -13.81 30.58
CA GLU A 114 -18.87 -13.79 29.81
C GLU A 114 -19.28 -15.23 29.43
N ASP A 115 -20.57 -15.53 29.58
CA ASP A 115 -21.14 -16.84 29.26
C ASP A 115 -21.39 -17.02 27.76
N VAL A 116 -20.29 -16.99 26.99
CA VAL A 116 -20.27 -17.23 25.56
C VAL A 116 -19.33 -18.37 25.21
N GLU A 117 -19.80 -19.28 24.36
CA GLU A 117 -18.98 -20.40 23.89
C GLU A 117 -18.00 -19.93 22.80
N ILE A 118 -16.87 -19.36 23.24
CA ILE A 118 -15.74 -19.03 22.37
C ILE A 118 -14.69 -20.13 22.47
N LYS A 119 -14.39 -20.77 21.33
CA LYS A 119 -13.29 -21.73 21.19
C LYS A 119 -12.33 -21.28 20.11
N THR A 120 -11.20 -20.72 20.53
CA THR A 120 -10.13 -20.28 19.62
C THR A 120 -8.97 -21.26 19.66
N GLN A 121 -8.52 -21.69 18.49
CA GLN A 121 -7.42 -22.62 18.33
C GLN A 121 -6.45 -22.16 17.25
N PHE A 122 -5.17 -22.45 17.46
CA PHE A 122 -4.09 -22.24 16.50
C PHE A 122 -3.32 -23.56 16.35
N ASN A 123 -3.25 -24.10 15.13
CA ASN A 123 -2.67 -25.43 14.84
C ASN A 123 -3.21 -26.55 15.76
N GLY A 124 -4.53 -26.54 16.04
CA GLY A 124 -5.20 -27.54 16.89
C GLY A 124 -5.01 -27.35 18.40
N LYS A 125 -4.23 -26.35 18.84
CA LYS A 125 -4.02 -26.03 20.26
C LYS A 125 -4.86 -24.82 20.68
N PRO A 126 -5.38 -24.74 21.92
CA PRO A 126 -6.06 -23.54 22.41
C PRO A 126 -5.16 -22.31 22.29
N ALA A 127 -5.70 -21.19 21.82
CA ALA A 127 -4.93 -19.99 21.55
C ALA A 127 -5.70 -18.71 21.87
N ALA A 128 -4.96 -17.66 22.21
CA ALA A 128 -5.43 -16.29 22.25
C ALA A 128 -4.75 -15.50 21.13
N LEU A 129 -5.47 -14.60 20.48
CA LEU A 129 -4.96 -13.82 19.35
C LEU A 129 -4.68 -12.39 19.81
N VAL A 130 -3.43 -11.94 19.66
CA VAL A 130 -3.04 -10.55 19.89
C VAL A 130 -2.81 -9.91 18.53
N SER A 131 -3.76 -9.08 18.10
CA SER A 131 -3.76 -8.43 16.78
C SER A 131 -3.16 -7.04 16.88
N VAL A 132 -2.04 -6.82 16.20
CA VAL A 132 -1.37 -5.51 16.11
C VAL A 132 -1.86 -4.78 14.86
N PHE A 133 -2.34 -3.56 15.02
CA PHE A 133 -2.83 -2.72 13.94
C PHE A 133 -1.95 -1.48 13.78
N LYS A 134 -1.67 -1.14 12.52
CA LYS A 134 -1.07 0.14 12.15
C LYS A 134 -2.09 1.27 12.35
N THR A 135 -1.67 2.36 12.98
CA THR A 135 -2.45 3.58 13.15
C THR A 135 -1.77 4.74 12.41
N GLY A 136 -2.53 5.50 11.63
CA GLY A 136 -2.00 6.67 10.91
C GLY A 136 -0.83 6.33 9.96
N ASP A 137 0.28 7.05 10.12
CA ASP A 137 1.46 6.98 9.25
C ASP A 137 2.58 6.05 9.76
N GLU A 138 2.33 5.23 10.78
CA GLU A 138 3.34 4.29 11.31
C GLU A 138 3.90 3.35 10.21
N ASP A 139 5.17 2.97 10.32
CA ASP A 139 5.80 2.06 9.34
C ASP A 139 5.49 0.60 9.68
N THR A 140 4.77 -0.08 8.78
CA THR A 140 4.39 -1.50 8.92
C THR A 140 5.59 -2.44 9.05
N ILE A 141 6.70 -2.15 8.34
CA ILE A 141 7.93 -2.94 8.38
C ILE A 141 8.63 -2.73 9.73
N ALA A 142 8.67 -1.48 10.22
CA ALA A 142 9.25 -1.16 11.52
C ALA A 142 8.46 -1.80 12.67
N ILE A 143 7.12 -1.70 12.65
CA ILE A 143 6.22 -2.35 13.61
C ILE A 143 6.50 -3.87 13.63
N THR A 144 6.53 -4.50 12.46
CA THR A 144 6.72 -5.96 12.40
C THR A 144 8.09 -6.37 12.94
N LYS A 145 9.13 -5.58 12.67
CA LYS A 145 10.47 -5.81 13.22
C LYS A 145 10.47 -5.70 14.75
N ALA A 146 9.76 -4.71 15.31
CA ALA A 146 9.58 -4.56 16.75
C ALA A 146 8.82 -5.75 17.36
N VAL A 147 7.69 -6.15 16.77
CA VAL A 147 6.89 -7.30 17.22
C VAL A 147 7.71 -8.60 17.18
N ARG A 148 8.43 -8.87 16.08
CA ARG A 148 9.27 -10.08 15.98
C ARG A 148 10.39 -10.10 17.00
N LYS A 149 11.00 -8.94 17.28
CA LYS A 149 12.01 -8.79 18.33
C LYS A 149 11.39 -9.10 19.69
N TYR A 150 10.26 -8.46 20.01
CA TYR A 150 9.52 -8.67 21.25
C TYR A 150 9.14 -10.15 21.45
N VAL A 151 8.55 -10.79 20.44
CA VAL A 151 8.18 -12.22 20.50
C VAL A 151 9.39 -13.10 20.82
N LYS A 152 10.54 -12.84 20.18
CA LYS A 152 11.76 -13.63 20.40
C LYS A 152 12.34 -13.45 21.81
N GLU A 153 12.25 -12.24 22.37
CA GLU A 153 12.70 -11.91 23.71
C GLU A 153 11.73 -12.48 24.76
N LYS A 154 10.43 -12.17 24.64
CA LYS A 154 9.39 -12.58 25.57
C LYS A 154 9.19 -14.09 25.64
N GLN A 155 9.38 -14.82 24.53
CA GLN A 155 9.27 -16.28 24.51
C GLN A 155 10.19 -16.98 25.54
N ARG A 156 11.30 -16.34 25.93
CA ARG A 156 12.25 -16.89 26.93
C ARG A 156 11.79 -16.69 28.37
N GLU A 157 10.93 -15.72 28.61
CA GLU A 157 10.39 -15.37 29.93
C GLU A 157 9.07 -16.09 30.23
N LEU A 158 8.42 -16.62 29.18
CA LEU A 158 7.12 -17.27 29.32
C LEU A 158 7.22 -18.63 30.03
N PRO A 159 6.21 -18.99 30.85
CA PRO A 159 6.12 -20.30 31.49
C PRO A 159 6.15 -21.46 30.49
N ALA A 160 6.63 -22.62 30.93
CA ALA A 160 6.59 -23.85 30.15
C ALA A 160 5.14 -24.15 29.71
N GLY A 161 4.94 -24.33 28.40
CA GLY A 161 3.63 -24.62 27.79
C GLY A 161 2.98 -23.44 27.04
N ILE A 162 3.51 -22.22 27.13
CA ILE A 162 3.05 -21.08 26.34
C ILE A 162 4.02 -20.82 25.18
N VAL A 163 3.49 -20.79 23.96
CA VAL A 163 4.25 -20.50 22.74
C VAL A 163 3.63 -19.29 22.05
N LEU A 164 4.45 -18.28 21.77
CA LEU A 164 4.14 -17.11 20.96
C LEU A 164 4.64 -17.35 19.53
N GLU A 165 3.71 -17.35 18.58
CA GLU A 165 4.02 -17.45 17.16
C GLU A 165 3.45 -16.25 16.40
N PRO A 166 4.27 -15.54 15.58
CA PRO A 166 3.77 -14.49 14.73
C PRO A 166 2.96 -15.10 13.58
N TRP A 167 1.74 -14.61 13.38
CA TRP A 167 0.82 -15.07 12.33
C TRP A 167 0.23 -13.86 11.58
N ALA A 168 -0.18 -14.07 10.32
CA ALA A 168 -0.79 -13.06 9.45
C ALA A 168 0.03 -11.75 9.29
N ASP A 169 1.31 -11.89 8.95
CA ASP A 169 2.24 -10.77 8.77
C ASP A 169 2.12 -10.12 7.38
N PHE A 170 1.42 -8.98 7.32
CA PHE A 170 1.25 -8.19 6.10
C PHE A 170 2.52 -7.49 5.60
N SER A 171 3.56 -7.32 6.44
CA SER A 171 4.81 -6.69 6.00
C SER A 171 5.57 -7.55 4.99
N ARG A 172 5.38 -8.88 5.02
CA ARG A 172 5.95 -9.80 4.03
C ARG A 172 5.43 -9.47 2.63
N MET A 173 4.12 -9.30 2.49
CA MET A 173 3.52 -8.92 1.21
C MET A 173 4.08 -7.59 0.70
N ILE A 174 4.26 -6.59 1.57
CA ILE A 174 4.85 -5.29 1.18
C ILE A 174 6.31 -5.48 0.73
N SER A 175 7.09 -6.26 1.48
CA SER A 175 8.52 -6.51 1.20
C SER A 175 8.71 -7.30 -0.11
N ASP A 176 7.92 -8.35 -0.33
CA ASP A 176 7.98 -9.14 -1.56
C ASP A 176 7.59 -8.30 -2.79
N ARG A 177 6.65 -7.35 -2.63
CA ARG A 177 6.25 -6.42 -3.69
C ARG A 177 7.33 -5.38 -3.97
N LEU A 178 8.01 -4.87 -2.94
CA LEU A 178 9.18 -4.01 -3.07
C LEU A 178 10.32 -4.75 -3.80
N ASP A 179 10.60 -5.99 -3.42
CA ASP A 179 11.62 -6.81 -4.07
C ASP A 179 11.28 -7.10 -5.53
N MET A 180 10.01 -7.41 -5.84
CA MET A 180 9.55 -7.54 -7.21
C MET A 180 9.69 -6.23 -8.00
N LEU A 181 9.33 -5.09 -7.42
CA LEU A 181 9.50 -3.77 -8.04
C LEU A 181 10.98 -3.51 -8.38
N VAL A 182 11.89 -3.72 -7.42
CA VAL A 182 13.33 -3.52 -7.61
C VAL A 182 13.87 -4.48 -8.66
N ARG A 183 13.52 -5.77 -8.58
CA ARG A 183 14.00 -6.79 -9.52
C ARG A 183 13.50 -6.54 -10.94
N ASN A 184 12.21 -6.24 -11.11
CA ASN A 184 11.62 -5.94 -12.40
C ASN A 184 12.16 -4.62 -12.96
N GLY A 185 12.34 -3.61 -12.11
CA GLY A 185 12.99 -2.34 -12.48
C GLY A 185 14.42 -2.54 -12.96
N LEU A 186 15.22 -3.36 -12.26
CA LEU A 186 16.59 -3.69 -12.67
C LEU A 186 16.61 -4.46 -14.00
N GLN A 187 15.73 -5.45 -14.16
CA GLN A 187 15.60 -6.22 -15.40
C GLN A 187 15.20 -5.32 -16.56
N GLY A 188 14.20 -4.44 -16.35
CA GLY A 188 13.77 -3.44 -17.32
C GLY A 188 14.90 -2.49 -17.70
N LEU A 189 15.64 -1.97 -16.72
CA LEU A 189 16.81 -1.11 -16.93
C LEU A 189 17.88 -1.82 -17.78
N VAL A 190 18.19 -3.09 -17.48
CA VAL A 190 19.15 -3.88 -18.25
C VAL A 190 18.66 -4.12 -19.68
N LEU A 191 17.39 -4.47 -19.87
CA LEU A 191 16.80 -4.69 -21.19
C LEU A 191 16.81 -3.40 -22.04
N VAL A 192 16.37 -2.28 -21.47
CA VAL A 192 16.40 -0.97 -22.12
C VAL A 192 17.84 -0.59 -22.47
N MET A 193 18.78 -0.76 -21.54
CA MET A 193 20.19 -0.50 -21.80
C MET A 193 20.75 -1.38 -22.92
N LEU A 194 20.38 -2.65 -22.99
CA LEU A 194 20.79 -3.57 -24.07
C LEU A 194 20.22 -3.17 -25.42
N VAL A 195 18.94 -2.82 -25.48
CA VAL A 195 18.27 -2.35 -26.71
C VAL A 195 18.94 -1.06 -27.18
N LEU A 196 19.08 -0.06 -26.30
CA LEU A 196 19.74 1.20 -26.66
C LEU A 196 21.21 1.01 -26.99
N TRP A 197 21.90 0.04 -26.38
CA TRP A 197 23.29 -0.25 -26.69
C TRP A 197 23.46 -0.70 -28.13
N LEU A 198 22.50 -1.49 -28.62
CA LEU A 198 22.43 -1.96 -30.00
C LEU A 198 22.30 -0.79 -31.00
N PHE A 199 21.54 0.25 -30.65
CA PHE A 199 21.19 1.36 -31.55
C PHE A 199 22.02 2.63 -31.36
N LEU A 200 22.50 2.97 -30.17
CA LEU A 200 23.13 4.27 -29.88
C LEU A 200 24.58 4.09 -29.40
N GLY A 201 24.88 2.95 -28.80
CA GLY A 201 26.18 2.60 -28.23
C GLY A 201 26.28 2.91 -26.73
N LEU A 202 27.19 2.21 -26.04
CA LEU A 202 27.11 1.99 -24.58
C LEU A 202 27.00 3.27 -23.74
N ARG A 203 27.76 4.30 -24.09
CA ARG A 203 27.78 5.56 -23.33
C ARG A 203 26.48 6.35 -23.48
N MET A 204 25.89 6.35 -24.67
CA MET A 204 24.60 7.02 -24.92
C MET A 204 23.49 6.30 -24.15
N SER A 205 23.46 4.98 -24.29
CA SER A 205 22.50 4.10 -23.62
C SER A 205 22.54 4.25 -22.11
N PHE A 206 23.73 4.39 -21.53
CA PHE A 206 23.90 4.64 -20.10
C PHE A 206 23.23 5.95 -19.67
N TRP A 207 23.47 7.07 -20.36
CA TRP A 207 22.89 8.35 -19.96
C TRP A 207 21.38 8.39 -20.13
N VAL A 208 20.85 7.81 -21.21
CA VAL A 208 19.40 7.67 -21.40
C VAL A 208 18.80 6.77 -20.31
N ALA A 209 19.45 5.66 -19.96
CA ALA A 209 18.98 4.75 -18.92
C ALA A 209 19.07 5.35 -17.50
N MET A 210 20.02 6.26 -17.25
CA MET A 210 20.16 6.96 -15.97
C MET A 210 19.01 7.94 -15.69
N GLY A 211 18.26 8.36 -16.71
CA GLY A 211 17.05 9.17 -16.52
C GLY A 211 15.97 8.44 -15.71
N ILE A 212 15.91 7.10 -15.79
CA ILE A 212 14.95 6.27 -15.05
C ILE A 212 15.13 6.39 -13.52
N PRO A 213 16.29 6.02 -12.93
CA PRO A 213 16.47 6.11 -11.49
C PRO A 213 16.36 7.55 -10.97
N VAL A 214 16.83 8.54 -11.74
CA VAL A 214 16.72 9.97 -11.36
C VAL A 214 15.25 10.39 -11.25
N SER A 215 14.43 10.01 -12.23
CA SER A 215 12.99 10.33 -12.23
C SER A 215 12.24 9.63 -11.10
N LEU A 216 12.58 8.36 -10.83
CA LEU A 216 12.00 7.60 -9.72
C LEU A 216 12.39 8.18 -8.36
N MET A 217 13.66 8.56 -8.17
CA MET A 217 14.13 9.21 -6.94
C MET A 217 13.44 10.56 -6.71
N GLY A 218 13.29 11.38 -7.76
CA GLY A 218 12.51 12.61 -7.70
C GLY A 218 11.05 12.36 -7.32
N THR A 219 10.45 11.31 -7.87
CA THR A 219 9.09 10.90 -7.52
C THR A 219 8.97 10.52 -6.04
N ILE A 220 9.85 9.65 -5.54
CA ILE A 220 9.86 9.20 -4.15
C ILE A 220 10.07 10.39 -3.19
N LEU A 221 10.92 11.34 -3.56
CA LEU A 221 11.14 12.56 -2.78
C LEU A 221 9.85 13.36 -2.65
N VAL A 222 9.11 13.59 -3.74
CA VAL A 222 7.85 14.35 -3.68
C VAL A 222 6.76 13.56 -2.94
N LEU A 223 6.70 12.24 -3.08
CA LEU A 223 5.78 11.41 -2.29
C LEU A 223 6.04 11.60 -0.79
N HIS A 224 7.31 11.57 -0.38
CA HIS A 224 7.68 11.82 1.01
C HIS A 224 7.28 13.23 1.48
N LEU A 225 7.57 14.26 0.68
CA LEU A 225 7.23 15.66 1.02
C LEU A 225 5.73 15.94 1.08
N THR A 226 4.91 15.16 0.36
CA THR A 226 3.45 15.32 0.32
C THR A 226 2.72 14.39 1.30
N GLY A 227 3.44 13.65 2.14
CA GLY A 227 2.87 12.69 3.09
C GLY A 227 2.26 11.45 2.42
N MET A 228 2.57 11.20 1.15
CA MET A 228 2.11 10.00 0.45
C MET A 228 3.02 8.82 0.78
N SER A 229 2.42 7.72 1.23
CA SER A 229 3.16 6.50 1.54
C SER A 229 3.48 5.66 0.30
N LEU A 230 4.58 4.91 0.40
CA LEU A 230 4.90 3.85 -0.54
C LEU A 230 4.08 2.61 -0.16
N ASN A 231 3.04 2.33 -0.95
CA ASN A 231 2.07 1.26 -0.76
C ASN A 231 1.82 0.55 -2.10
N MET A 232 0.92 -0.44 -2.11
CA MET A 232 0.68 -1.25 -3.31
C MET A 232 0.26 -0.42 -4.53
N MET A 233 -0.55 0.63 -4.34
CA MET A 233 -1.02 1.48 -5.43
C MET A 233 0.07 2.39 -5.96
N SER A 234 0.86 3.03 -5.08
CA SER A 234 1.99 3.86 -5.52
C SER A 234 3.11 3.02 -6.14
N MET A 235 3.39 1.81 -5.66
CA MET A 235 4.32 0.88 -6.31
C MET A 235 3.86 0.53 -7.73
N PHE A 236 2.60 0.19 -7.92
CA PHE A 236 2.05 -0.10 -9.25
C PHE A 236 2.17 1.11 -10.19
N ALA A 237 1.90 2.31 -9.68
CA ALA A 237 2.08 3.55 -10.42
C ALA A 237 3.54 3.78 -10.85
N LEU A 238 4.51 3.51 -9.97
CA LEU A 238 5.94 3.61 -10.30
C LEU A 238 6.35 2.59 -11.37
N ILE A 239 5.86 1.35 -11.32
CA ILE A 239 6.13 0.33 -12.36
C ILE A 239 5.63 0.80 -13.72
N MET A 240 4.38 1.28 -13.78
CA MET A 240 3.81 1.79 -15.02
C MET A 240 4.57 3.01 -15.53
N ALA A 241 5.00 3.90 -14.63
CA ALA A 241 5.75 5.10 -14.98
C ALA A 241 7.10 4.78 -15.62
N ILE A 242 7.78 3.69 -15.24
CA ILE A 242 9.09 3.31 -15.83
C ILE A 242 9.01 3.24 -17.36
N GLY A 243 7.97 2.61 -17.92
CA GLY A 243 7.81 2.50 -19.37
C GLY A 243 7.68 3.88 -20.03
N LEU A 244 6.86 4.75 -19.44
CA LEU A 244 6.61 6.09 -19.95
C LEU A 244 7.83 7.00 -19.85
N ILE A 245 8.58 6.93 -18.74
CA ILE A 245 9.80 7.72 -18.51
C ILE A 245 10.86 7.40 -19.57
N VAL A 246 11.00 6.11 -19.90
CA VAL A 246 12.01 5.64 -20.86
C VAL A 246 11.74 6.17 -22.25
N ASP A 247 10.49 6.17 -22.69
CA ASP A 247 10.12 6.59 -24.05
C ASP A 247 10.54 8.04 -24.33
N ASP A 248 10.33 8.97 -23.38
CA ASP A 248 10.72 10.37 -23.52
C ASP A 248 12.24 10.52 -23.74
N ALA A 249 13.02 9.87 -22.88
CA ALA A 249 14.49 9.93 -22.91
C ALA A 249 15.06 9.27 -24.18
N ILE A 250 14.43 8.20 -24.67
CA ILE A 250 14.80 7.55 -25.94
C ILE A 250 14.56 8.49 -27.11
N VAL A 251 13.38 9.12 -27.21
CA VAL A 251 13.04 10.03 -28.32
C VAL A 251 14.01 11.21 -28.40
N VAL A 252 14.31 11.84 -27.26
CA VAL A 252 15.31 12.94 -27.21
C VAL A 252 16.70 12.41 -27.57
N GLY A 253 17.11 11.30 -26.97
CA GLY A 253 18.45 10.72 -27.19
C GLY A 253 18.69 10.28 -28.63
N GLU A 254 17.70 9.69 -29.29
CA GLU A 254 17.74 9.30 -30.69
C GLU A 254 17.78 10.52 -31.61
N ASN A 255 16.96 11.54 -31.35
CA ASN A 255 16.94 12.72 -32.22
C ASN A 255 18.24 13.54 -32.12
N VAL A 256 18.83 13.67 -30.93
CA VAL A 256 20.17 14.26 -30.76
C VAL A 256 21.22 13.44 -31.51
N TYR A 257 21.14 12.10 -31.44
CA TYR A 257 22.06 11.22 -32.15
C TYR A 257 21.93 11.36 -33.67
N ALA A 258 20.72 11.43 -34.20
CA ALA A 258 20.43 11.61 -35.62
C ALA A 258 21.08 12.89 -36.16
N HIS A 259 20.92 14.01 -35.45
CA HIS A 259 21.53 15.29 -35.84
C HIS A 259 23.07 15.23 -35.86
N VAL A 260 23.70 14.47 -34.95
CA VAL A 260 25.16 14.23 -35.02
C VAL A 260 25.55 13.36 -36.21
N GLN A 261 24.70 12.41 -36.62
CA GLN A 261 24.93 11.62 -37.84
C GLN A 261 24.81 12.47 -39.11
N ASP A 262 23.94 13.49 -39.10
CA ASP A 262 23.80 14.47 -40.18
C ASP A 262 24.98 15.48 -40.24
N GLY A 263 25.96 15.35 -39.34
CA GLY A 263 27.20 16.12 -39.38
C GLY A 263 27.24 17.35 -38.47
N LEU A 264 26.22 17.59 -37.66
CA LEU A 264 26.23 18.69 -36.69
C LEU A 264 27.23 18.43 -35.55
N GLU A 265 27.84 19.50 -35.05
CA GLU A 265 28.65 19.46 -33.84
C GLU A 265 27.80 18.96 -32.65
N PRO A 266 28.28 18.08 -31.76
CA PRO A 266 27.40 17.48 -30.76
C PRO A 266 26.76 18.44 -29.75
N SER A 267 27.37 19.60 -29.49
CA SER A 267 26.77 20.66 -28.68
C SER A 267 25.54 21.27 -29.38
N ALA A 268 25.68 21.65 -30.65
CA ALA A 268 24.60 22.16 -31.48
C ALA A 268 23.52 21.10 -31.76
N ALA A 269 23.92 19.84 -31.95
CA ALA A 269 23.01 18.72 -32.14
C ALA A 269 22.18 18.43 -30.89
N ALA A 270 22.74 18.58 -29.68
CA ALA A 270 21.98 18.44 -28.44
C ALA A 270 20.87 19.49 -28.33
N VAL A 271 21.17 20.75 -28.66
CA VAL A 271 20.18 21.84 -28.64
C VAL A 271 19.13 21.64 -29.73
N ARG A 272 19.55 21.45 -30.98
CA ARG A 272 18.64 21.35 -32.13
C ARG A 272 17.81 20.07 -32.09
N GLY A 273 18.43 18.96 -31.70
CA GLY A 273 17.77 17.67 -31.53
C GLY A 273 16.70 17.74 -30.43
N THR A 274 17.03 18.29 -29.26
CA THR A 274 16.04 18.43 -28.18
C THR A 274 14.90 19.37 -28.57
N HIS A 275 15.22 20.52 -29.18
CA HIS A 275 14.21 21.49 -29.62
C HIS A 275 13.23 20.92 -30.65
N ALA A 276 13.70 20.07 -31.56
CA ALA A 276 12.85 19.46 -32.60
C ALA A 276 11.81 18.48 -32.04
N VAL A 277 12.06 17.85 -30.89
CA VAL A 277 11.12 16.90 -30.25
C VAL A 277 10.46 17.45 -28.99
N LEU A 278 10.78 18.69 -28.60
CA LEU A 278 10.24 19.33 -27.40
C LEU A 278 8.70 19.29 -27.36
N LEU A 279 8.05 19.77 -28.43
CA LEU A 279 6.59 19.85 -28.50
C LEU A 279 5.92 18.45 -28.51
N PRO A 280 6.39 17.47 -29.32
CA PRO A 280 5.91 16.10 -29.22
C PRO A 280 6.01 15.47 -27.83
N VAL A 281 7.16 15.62 -27.14
CA VAL A 281 7.40 15.02 -25.82
C VAL A 281 6.51 15.68 -24.76
N VAL A 282 6.46 17.01 -24.71
CA VAL A 282 5.57 17.74 -23.80
C VAL A 282 4.10 17.39 -24.08
N GLY A 283 3.73 17.24 -25.36
CA GLY A 283 2.41 16.79 -25.78
C GLY A 283 2.06 15.40 -25.25
N ALA A 284 2.98 14.44 -25.36
CA ALA A 284 2.79 13.06 -24.87
C ALA A 284 2.63 12.99 -23.33
N VAL A 285 3.42 13.76 -22.59
CA VAL A 285 3.27 13.85 -21.12
C VAL A 285 1.94 14.49 -20.75
N THR A 286 1.56 15.59 -21.43
CA THR A 286 0.32 16.32 -21.16
C THR A 286 -0.92 15.47 -21.46
N THR A 287 -0.94 14.74 -22.57
CA THR A 287 -2.07 13.83 -22.89
C THR A 287 -2.19 12.73 -21.86
N THR A 288 -1.07 12.23 -21.34
CA THR A 288 -1.06 11.25 -20.25
C THR A 288 -1.65 11.84 -18.97
N TRP A 289 -1.26 13.05 -18.57
CA TRP A 289 -1.89 13.73 -17.43
C TRP A 289 -3.38 13.93 -17.61
N ILE A 290 -3.84 14.32 -18.80
CA ILE A 290 -5.27 14.47 -19.10
C ILE A 290 -6.00 13.12 -19.02
N ALA A 291 -5.41 12.05 -19.55
CA ALA A 291 -5.98 10.70 -19.52
C ALA A 291 -6.11 10.16 -18.08
N PHE A 292 -5.15 10.45 -17.22
CA PHE A 292 -5.16 10.06 -15.81
C PHE A 292 -5.95 11.02 -14.90
N GLY A 293 -6.23 12.24 -15.36
CA GLY A 293 -6.95 13.29 -14.62
C GLY A 293 -8.29 12.82 -14.03
N PRO A 294 -9.18 12.16 -14.79
CA PRO A 294 -10.45 11.66 -14.26
C PRO A 294 -10.31 10.70 -13.07
N LEU A 295 -9.25 9.87 -13.04
CA LEU A 295 -9.01 8.94 -11.94
C LEU A 295 -8.68 9.69 -10.63
N ALA A 296 -8.07 10.87 -10.73
CA ALA A 296 -7.73 11.71 -9.57
C ALA A 296 -8.96 12.37 -8.95
N MET A 297 -10.03 12.53 -9.73
CA MET A 297 -11.28 13.21 -9.34
C MET A 297 -12.39 12.24 -8.93
N MET A 298 -12.10 10.94 -8.89
CA MET A 298 -13.10 9.93 -8.54
C MET A 298 -13.54 10.09 -7.07
N PRO A 299 -14.85 10.22 -6.78
CA PRO A 299 -15.34 10.34 -5.40
C PRO A 299 -15.42 8.98 -4.68
N GLY A 300 -15.68 9.04 -3.38
CA GLY A 300 -15.91 7.87 -2.54
C GLY A 300 -14.64 7.21 -2.00
N VAL A 301 -14.83 6.10 -1.29
CA VAL A 301 -13.74 5.35 -0.64
C VAL A 301 -12.75 4.84 -1.69
N MET A 302 -13.27 4.25 -2.78
CA MET A 302 -12.44 3.75 -3.89
C MET A 302 -11.65 4.88 -4.56
N GLY A 303 -12.25 6.07 -4.66
CA GLY A 303 -11.59 7.28 -5.18
C GLY A 303 -10.33 7.63 -4.42
N ARG A 304 -10.38 7.58 -3.08
CA ARG A 304 -9.22 7.85 -2.22
C ARG A 304 -8.07 6.85 -2.44
N PHE A 305 -8.39 5.58 -2.69
CA PHE A 305 -7.38 4.55 -3.00
C PHE A 305 -6.78 4.73 -4.40
N ILE A 306 -7.61 4.98 -5.41
CA ILE A 306 -7.16 5.12 -6.80
C ILE A 306 -6.39 6.42 -7.02
N LYS A 307 -6.76 7.51 -6.33
CA LYS A 307 -6.17 8.85 -6.52
C LYS A 307 -4.64 8.86 -6.39
N ILE A 308 -4.03 7.97 -5.62
CA ILE A 308 -2.57 7.90 -5.49
C ILE A 308 -1.88 7.59 -6.84
N LEU A 309 -2.51 6.78 -7.68
CA LEU A 309 -1.97 6.32 -8.95
C LEU A 309 -1.73 7.47 -9.95
N PRO A 310 -2.74 8.30 -10.33
CA PRO A 310 -2.54 9.40 -11.26
C PRO A 310 -1.59 10.47 -10.71
N TYR A 311 -1.56 10.70 -9.39
CA TYR A 311 -0.60 11.62 -8.78
C TYR A 311 0.85 11.12 -8.90
N CYS A 312 1.09 9.85 -8.58
CA CYS A 312 2.42 9.24 -8.72
C CYS A 312 2.91 9.29 -10.16
N VAL A 313 2.07 8.90 -11.12
CA VAL A 313 2.42 8.95 -12.55
C VAL A 313 2.68 10.39 -13.00
N ALA A 314 1.85 11.35 -12.58
CA ALA A 314 2.03 12.74 -12.98
C ALA A 314 3.37 13.33 -12.51
N ILE A 315 3.73 13.09 -11.25
CA ILE A 315 5.01 13.51 -10.67
C ILE A 315 6.18 12.82 -11.39
N ALA A 316 6.08 11.51 -11.64
CA ALA A 316 7.12 10.76 -12.32
C ALA A 316 7.40 11.28 -13.73
N LEU A 317 6.35 11.60 -14.49
CA LEU A 317 6.48 12.19 -15.82
C LEU A 317 6.98 13.65 -15.76
N ALA A 318 6.64 14.40 -14.72
CA ALA A 318 7.19 15.75 -14.55
C ALA A 318 8.72 15.70 -14.35
N PHE A 319 9.23 14.76 -13.54
CA PHE A 319 10.66 14.56 -13.40
C PHE A 319 11.31 13.97 -14.65
N SER A 320 10.62 13.07 -15.37
CA SER A 320 11.05 12.57 -16.69
C SER A 320 11.29 13.73 -17.66
N LEU A 321 10.30 14.62 -17.76
CA LEU A 321 10.33 15.78 -18.66
C LEU A 321 11.47 16.74 -18.28
N LEU A 322 11.67 16.97 -16.98
CA LEU A 322 12.76 17.81 -16.48
C LEU A 322 14.12 17.17 -16.81
N GLU A 323 14.26 15.87 -16.56
CA GLU A 323 15.50 15.13 -16.84
C GLU A 323 15.82 15.11 -18.33
N CYS A 324 14.87 14.72 -19.18
CA CYS A 324 15.12 14.50 -20.60
C CYS A 324 15.34 15.82 -21.37
N LEU A 325 14.76 16.94 -20.92
CA LEU A 325 14.91 18.24 -21.57
C LEU A 325 16.09 19.07 -21.05
N LEU A 326 16.39 18.99 -19.74
CA LEU A 326 17.40 19.87 -19.13
C LEU A 326 18.70 19.13 -18.83
N ILE A 327 18.63 17.88 -18.36
CA ILE A 327 19.78 17.15 -17.84
C ILE A 327 20.39 16.30 -18.96
N LEU A 328 19.58 15.54 -19.68
CA LEU A 328 20.05 14.60 -20.69
C LEU A 328 20.83 15.25 -21.84
N PRO A 329 20.40 16.39 -22.44
CA PRO A 329 21.07 16.92 -23.64
C PRO A 329 22.53 17.35 -23.39
N PRO A 330 22.87 18.07 -22.30
CA PRO A 330 24.27 18.34 -21.95
C PRO A 330 25.14 17.08 -21.77
N HIS A 331 24.60 16.03 -21.15
CA HIS A 331 25.32 14.77 -20.96
C HIS A 331 25.56 14.05 -22.30
N LEU A 332 24.57 14.05 -23.20
CA LEU A 332 24.72 13.52 -24.55
C LEU A 332 25.74 14.32 -25.36
N ALA A 333 25.70 15.64 -25.32
CA ALA A 333 26.68 16.50 -26.00
C ALA A 333 28.11 16.16 -25.57
N HIS A 334 28.37 16.11 -24.26
CA HIS A 334 29.71 15.80 -23.74
C HIS A 334 30.19 14.39 -24.12
N THR A 335 29.31 13.39 -24.07
CA THR A 335 29.69 12.02 -24.43
C THR A 335 29.94 11.83 -25.92
N LEU A 336 29.16 12.49 -26.77
CA LEU A 336 29.32 12.47 -28.22
C LEU A 336 30.57 13.24 -28.67
N LEU A 337 30.87 14.39 -28.05
CA LEU A 337 32.14 15.12 -28.26
C LEU A 337 33.35 14.24 -27.95
N ARG A 338 33.32 13.55 -26.80
CA ARG A 338 34.39 12.62 -26.40
C ARG A 338 34.49 11.43 -27.36
N ARG A 339 33.37 10.97 -27.94
CA ARG A 339 33.35 9.90 -28.94
C ARG A 339 33.97 10.32 -30.27
N GLN A 340 33.70 11.54 -30.75
CA GLN A 340 34.36 12.09 -31.94
C GLN A 340 35.88 12.15 -31.75
N LYS A 341 36.36 12.68 -30.61
CA LYS A 341 37.79 12.71 -30.27
C LYS A 341 38.44 11.32 -30.13
N LEU A 342 37.68 10.32 -29.67
CA LEU A 342 38.18 8.93 -29.51
C LEU A 342 38.12 8.09 -30.80
N ARG A 343 37.51 8.60 -31.88
CA ARG A 343 37.42 7.92 -33.19
C ARG A 343 38.79 7.81 -33.87
N GLU A 344 39.76 8.60 -33.41
CA GLU A 344 41.17 8.58 -33.84
C GLU A 344 42.00 7.45 -33.21
N ARG A 345 41.47 6.70 -32.22
CA ARG A 345 42.17 5.54 -31.61
C ARG A 345 41.67 4.20 -32.16
N PRO A 346 42.57 3.23 -32.44
CA PRO A 346 42.20 1.94 -33.03
C PRO A 346 41.22 1.18 -32.15
N ALA A 347 40.10 0.76 -32.75
CA ALA A 347 39.01 0.07 -32.06
C ALA A 347 39.41 -1.35 -31.63
N GLY A 348 39.27 -1.66 -30.33
CA GLY A 348 39.41 -3.02 -29.79
C GLY A 348 38.47 -4.03 -30.48
N ARG A 349 38.82 -5.32 -30.41
CA ARG A 349 38.12 -6.42 -31.13
C ARG A 349 36.61 -6.47 -30.85
N VAL A 350 36.20 -6.16 -29.62
CA VAL A 350 34.79 -6.09 -29.19
C VAL A 350 34.03 -4.93 -29.84
N ARG A 351 34.65 -3.74 -29.95
CA ARG A 351 34.02 -2.56 -30.57
C ARG A 351 33.74 -2.79 -32.05
N ARG A 352 34.68 -3.41 -32.78
CA ARG A 352 34.51 -3.78 -34.20
C ARG A 352 33.47 -4.87 -34.44
N TRP A 353 33.26 -5.77 -33.47
CA TRP A 353 32.18 -6.75 -33.54
C TRP A 353 30.82 -6.07 -33.33
N ALA A 354 30.69 -5.25 -32.28
CA ALA A 354 29.46 -4.50 -31.99
C ALA A 354 29.05 -3.58 -33.15
N GLU A 355 30.00 -2.85 -33.76
CA GLU A 355 29.74 -2.00 -34.93
C GLU A 355 29.31 -2.79 -36.19
N ARG A 356 29.71 -4.06 -36.32
CA ARG A 356 29.26 -4.94 -37.43
C ARG A 356 27.85 -5.48 -37.18
N VAL A 357 27.57 -5.90 -35.95
CA VAL A 357 26.24 -6.37 -35.54
C VAL A 357 25.22 -5.24 -35.71
N ARG A 358 25.54 -4.05 -35.18
CA ARG A 358 24.69 -2.86 -35.33
C ARG A 358 24.41 -2.51 -36.79
N ARG A 359 25.45 -2.43 -37.64
CA ARG A 359 25.25 -2.14 -39.08
C ARG A 359 24.36 -3.17 -39.77
N ARG A 360 24.47 -4.46 -39.41
CA ARG A 360 23.58 -5.50 -39.94
C ARG A 360 22.13 -5.32 -39.50
N ILE A 361 21.92 -4.94 -38.24
CA ILE A 361 20.58 -4.69 -37.68
C ILE A 361 19.97 -3.46 -38.31
N ASP A 362 20.69 -2.34 -38.37
CA ASP A 362 20.24 -1.11 -39.04
C ASP A 362 19.87 -1.40 -40.52
N SER A 363 20.68 -2.22 -41.20
CA SER A 363 20.42 -2.64 -42.59
C SER A 363 19.26 -3.63 -42.74
N ALA A 364 18.95 -4.41 -41.70
CA ALA A 364 17.81 -5.33 -41.69
C ALA A 364 16.51 -4.58 -41.43
N ILE A 365 16.53 -3.67 -40.44
CA ILE A 365 15.39 -2.81 -40.10
C ILE A 365 15.06 -1.88 -41.26
N SER A 366 16.03 -1.20 -41.85
CA SER A 366 15.79 -0.34 -43.02
C SER A 366 15.21 -1.12 -44.21
N ARG A 367 15.64 -2.37 -44.45
CA ARG A 367 15.00 -3.25 -45.44
C ARG A 367 13.56 -3.61 -45.07
N LEU A 368 13.30 -3.96 -43.82
CA LEU A 368 11.96 -4.24 -43.33
C LEU A 368 11.04 -3.03 -43.54
N ILE A 369 11.49 -1.84 -43.16
CA ILE A 369 10.74 -0.59 -43.29
C ILE A 369 10.48 -0.28 -44.77
N ASN A 370 11.53 -0.28 -45.60
CA ASN A 370 11.42 0.17 -47.00
C ASN A 370 10.73 -0.85 -47.91
N VAL A 371 10.85 -2.15 -47.64
CA VAL A 371 10.26 -3.20 -48.50
C VAL A 371 8.87 -3.57 -48.01
N TYR A 372 8.72 -3.83 -46.71
CA TYR A 372 7.46 -4.35 -46.16
C TYR A 372 6.53 -3.21 -45.73
N PHE A 373 6.97 -2.33 -44.83
CA PHE A 373 6.11 -1.26 -44.32
C PHE A 373 5.71 -0.26 -45.40
N ALA A 374 6.62 0.18 -46.26
CA ALA A 374 6.28 1.11 -47.33
C ALA A 374 5.28 0.51 -48.33
N GLY A 375 5.42 -0.79 -48.64
CA GLY A 375 4.50 -1.51 -49.52
C GLY A 375 3.10 -1.65 -48.90
N VAL A 376 3.02 -2.01 -47.62
CA VAL A 376 1.77 -2.10 -46.87
C VAL A 376 1.12 -0.71 -46.72
N TYR A 377 1.89 0.31 -46.36
CA TYR A 377 1.41 1.68 -46.21
C TYR A 377 0.82 2.23 -47.52
N ARG A 378 1.48 1.94 -48.65
CA ARG A 378 0.97 2.30 -49.98
C ARG A 378 -0.35 1.58 -50.31
N LYS A 379 -0.52 0.32 -49.90
CA LYS A 379 -1.79 -0.40 -50.06
C LYS A 379 -2.90 0.16 -49.17
N ILE A 380 -2.60 0.46 -47.90
CA ILE A 380 -3.54 1.03 -46.94
C ILE A 380 -4.06 2.40 -47.42
N THR A 381 -3.15 3.27 -47.86
CA THR A 381 -3.52 4.60 -48.36
C THR A 381 -4.29 4.54 -49.68
N ARG A 382 -3.96 3.58 -50.57
CA ARG A 382 -4.71 3.35 -51.81
C ARG A 382 -6.13 2.83 -51.56
N TYR A 383 -6.31 1.92 -50.62
CA TYR A 383 -7.61 1.33 -50.26
C TYR A 383 -8.16 1.91 -48.94
N ARG A 384 -8.22 3.24 -48.83
CA ARG A 384 -8.65 3.94 -47.61
C ARG A 384 -10.02 3.53 -47.09
N TYR A 385 -11.00 3.30 -47.96
CA TYR A 385 -12.35 2.87 -47.56
C TYR A 385 -12.38 1.44 -47.05
N VAL A 386 -11.59 0.53 -47.63
CA VAL A 386 -11.45 -0.85 -47.14
C VAL A 386 -10.79 -0.84 -45.77
N THR A 387 -9.75 -0.02 -45.58
CA THR A 387 -9.09 0.14 -44.28
C THR A 387 -10.05 0.66 -43.22
N ALA A 388 -10.86 1.68 -43.55
CA ALA A 388 -11.89 2.19 -42.66
C ALA A 388 -12.95 1.13 -42.32
N ALA A 389 -13.41 0.37 -43.32
CA ALA A 389 -14.38 -0.72 -43.11
C ALA A 389 -13.82 -1.82 -42.20
N VAL A 390 -12.54 -2.18 -42.35
CA VAL A 390 -11.86 -3.15 -41.47
C VAL A 390 -11.76 -2.63 -40.05
N LEU A 391 -11.40 -1.37 -39.84
CA LEU A 391 -11.36 -0.75 -38.50
C LEU A 391 -12.74 -0.75 -37.83
N VAL A 392 -13.80 -0.41 -38.58
CA VAL A 392 -15.18 -0.44 -38.08
C VAL A 392 -15.62 -1.87 -37.77
N ALA A 393 -15.27 -2.85 -38.62
CA ALA A 393 -15.59 -4.26 -38.38
C ALA A 393 -14.88 -4.78 -37.12
N ILE A 394 -13.62 -4.42 -36.90
CA ILE A 394 -12.90 -4.75 -35.66
C ILE A 394 -13.58 -4.11 -34.45
N LEU A 395 -13.95 -2.84 -34.53
CA LEU A 395 -14.64 -2.14 -33.46
C LEU A 395 -15.98 -2.81 -33.11
N ILE A 396 -16.80 -3.15 -34.11
CA ILE A 396 -18.07 -3.87 -33.92
C ILE A 396 -17.83 -5.24 -33.30
N THR A 397 -16.77 -5.95 -33.72
CA THR A 397 -16.43 -7.27 -33.18
C THR A 397 -16.03 -7.20 -31.70
N VAL A 398 -15.23 -6.21 -31.32
CA VAL A 398 -14.82 -6.00 -29.92
C VAL A 398 -16.02 -5.63 -29.05
N ILE A 399 -16.86 -4.68 -29.50
CA ILE A 399 -18.07 -4.29 -28.77
C ILE A 399 -19.03 -5.48 -28.65
N GLY A 400 -19.19 -6.24 -29.73
CA GLY A 400 -19.97 -7.47 -29.76
C GLY A 400 -19.49 -8.48 -28.74
N ALA A 401 -18.19 -8.79 -28.70
CA ALA A 401 -17.58 -9.74 -27.76
C ALA A 401 -17.77 -9.33 -26.29
N ILE A 402 -17.70 -8.03 -25.98
CA ILE A 402 -17.95 -7.54 -24.62
C ILE A 402 -19.44 -7.71 -24.27
N ARG A 403 -20.36 -7.36 -25.17
CA ARG A 403 -21.81 -7.48 -24.91
C ARG A 403 -22.32 -8.91 -24.86
N THR A 404 -21.76 -9.83 -25.64
CA THR A 404 -22.13 -11.24 -25.64
C THR A 404 -21.55 -12.01 -24.45
N GLY A 405 -20.78 -11.35 -23.58
CA GLY A 405 -20.18 -11.97 -22.40
C GLY A 405 -18.99 -12.88 -22.70
N TRP A 406 -18.43 -12.82 -23.91
CA TRP A 406 -17.17 -13.51 -24.22
C TRP A 406 -16.00 -12.95 -23.41
N VAL A 407 -16.05 -11.66 -23.05
CA VAL A 407 -15.12 -11.02 -22.13
C VAL A 407 -15.82 -10.80 -20.78
N SER A 408 -15.42 -11.57 -19.77
CA SER A 408 -15.97 -11.43 -18.42
C SER A 408 -15.48 -10.14 -17.76
N PHE A 409 -16.39 -9.29 -17.30
CA PHE A 409 -16.06 -8.12 -16.50
C PHE A 409 -15.88 -8.53 -15.03
N THR A 410 -14.70 -8.34 -14.46
CA THR A 410 -14.42 -8.60 -13.05
C THR A 410 -13.72 -7.39 -12.45
N ILE A 411 -14.39 -6.71 -11.52
CA ILE A 411 -13.89 -5.45 -10.92
C ILE A 411 -12.63 -5.70 -10.09
N PHE A 412 -12.58 -6.83 -9.39
CA PHE A 412 -11.42 -7.24 -8.62
C PHE A 412 -11.05 -8.68 -9.01
N PRO A 413 -9.95 -8.87 -9.75
CA PRO A 413 -9.41 -10.22 -9.92
C PRO A 413 -9.06 -10.77 -8.54
N LYS A 414 -9.27 -12.08 -8.34
CA LYS A 414 -8.82 -12.75 -7.13
C LYS A 414 -7.30 -12.59 -7.09
N LEU A 415 -6.82 -11.82 -6.13
CA LEU A 415 -5.39 -11.71 -5.84
C LEU A 415 -4.95 -13.05 -5.27
N ASP A 416 -3.83 -13.57 -5.75
CA ASP A 416 -3.19 -14.72 -5.12
C ASP A 416 -2.94 -14.38 -3.65
N SER A 417 -3.55 -15.16 -2.77
CA SER A 417 -3.48 -14.99 -1.32
C SER A 417 -2.91 -16.28 -0.75
N ASP A 418 -1.87 -16.15 0.06
CA ASP A 418 -1.29 -17.26 0.83
C ASP A 418 -2.20 -17.70 1.99
N SER A 419 -3.37 -17.08 2.13
CA SER A 419 -4.36 -17.40 3.16
C SER A 419 -5.72 -17.76 2.54
N LEU A 420 -6.32 -18.83 3.06
CA LEU A 420 -7.67 -19.27 2.74
C LEU A 420 -8.52 -19.14 4.01
N ARG A 421 -9.68 -18.48 3.89
CA ARG A 421 -10.67 -18.37 4.96
C ARG A 421 -11.92 -19.11 4.56
N ALA A 422 -12.29 -20.12 5.34
CA ALA A 422 -13.57 -20.79 5.23
C ALA A 422 -14.47 -20.34 6.38
N LYS A 423 -15.74 -20.08 6.08
CA LYS A 423 -16.79 -19.90 7.08
C LYS A 423 -17.77 -21.04 6.89
N VAL A 424 -17.88 -21.91 7.88
CA VAL A 424 -18.89 -22.97 7.91
C VAL A 424 -19.98 -22.47 8.84
N GLY A 425 -21.19 -22.29 8.30
CA GLY A 425 -22.39 -22.12 9.11
C GLY A 425 -22.90 -23.51 9.49
N LEU A 426 -23.33 -23.68 10.73
CA LEU A 426 -24.14 -24.82 11.14
C LEU A 426 -25.60 -24.57 10.74
#